data_AF-A0A4S8FCU3-F1
#
_entry.id   AF-A0A4S8FCU3-F1
#
_cell.length_a   1.000
_cell.length_b   1.000
_cell.length_c   1.000
_cell.angle_alpha   90.00
_cell.angle_beta   90.00
_cell.angle_gamma   90.00
#
_symmetry.space_group_name_H-M   'P 1'
#
loop_
_entity.id
_entity.type
_entity.pdbx_description
1 polymer ?
#
loop_
_entity_poly.entity_id
_entity_poly.type
_entity_poly.pdbx_seq_one_letter_code
_entity_poly.pdbx_strand_id
1 'polypeptide(L)'
;MSLPTENQRRDRCDLMASAFIELRYLGGEQAHDLAYAFHNLPKEMYGQGNWSIEGTRARLQHYQNKHAENLGFNYVAAFDEIFDPAA
;
A
#
# COMPACT_ATOMS: atom_id res chain seq x y z
N MET A 1 0.44 7.52 -17.73
CA MET A 1 0.44 6.24 -17.00
C MET A 1 -0.92 5.59 -17.16
N SER A 2 -0.97 4.27 -17.32
CA SER A 2 -2.22 3.51 -17.35
C SER A 2 -2.81 3.34 -15.96
N LEU A 3 -4.14 3.29 -15.89
CA LEU A 3 -4.83 2.87 -14.68
C LEU A 3 -4.57 1.37 -14.42
N PRO A 4 -4.70 0.91 -13.16
CA PRO A 4 -4.62 -0.52 -12.86
C PRO A 4 -5.67 -1.31 -13.64
N THR A 5 -5.36 -2.56 -13.96
CA THR A 5 -6.36 -3.52 -14.47
C THR A 5 -7.37 -3.89 -13.37
N GLU A 6 -8.44 -4.60 -13.73
CA GLU A 6 -9.41 -5.08 -12.74
C GLU A 6 -8.78 -6.06 -11.73
N ASN A 7 -7.91 -6.94 -12.20
CA ASN A 7 -7.16 -7.84 -11.32
C ASN A 7 -6.27 -7.04 -10.36
N GLN A 8 -5.51 -6.06 -10.87
CA GLN A 8 -4.67 -5.21 -10.01
C GLN A 8 -5.48 -4.39 -9.01
N ARG A 9 -6.71 -3.96 -9.36
CA ARG A 9 -7.61 -3.32 -8.39
C ARG A 9 -8.05 -4.28 -7.29
N ARG A 10 -8.43 -5.51 -7.64
CA ARG A 10 -8.81 -6.54 -6.66
C ARG A 10 -7.65 -6.86 -5.72
N ASP A 11 -6.46 -7.11 -6.27
CA ASP A 11 -5.30 -7.47 -5.47
C ASP A 11 -4.86 -6.30 -4.55
N ARG A 12 -5.09 -5.05 -4.98
CA ARG A 12 -4.93 -3.86 -4.12
C ARG A 12 -5.97 -3.77 -3.01
N CYS A 13 -7.21 -4.22 -3.22
CA CYS A 13 -8.19 -4.33 -2.15
C CYS A 13 -7.74 -5.34 -1.10
N ASP A 14 -7.15 -6.47 -1.51
CA ASP A 14 -6.59 -7.46 -0.59
C ASP A 14 -5.41 -6.88 0.20
N LEU A 15 -4.52 -6.13 -0.46
CA LEU A 15 -3.42 -5.41 0.20
C LEU A 15 -3.93 -4.41 1.26
N MET A 16 -4.99 -3.68 0.96
CA MET A 16 -5.64 -2.77 1.91
C MET A 16 -6.30 -3.52 3.07
N ALA A 17 -6.88 -4.68 2.82
CA ALA A 17 -7.46 -5.52 3.87
C ALA A 17 -6.38 -5.99 4.86
N SER A 18 -5.19 -6.37 4.37
CA SER A 18 -4.03 -6.69 5.21
C SER A 18 -3.63 -5.51 6.11
N ALA A 19 -3.60 -4.29 5.57
CA ALA A 19 -3.31 -3.08 6.35
C ALA A 19 -4.34 -2.83 7.46
N PHE A 20 -5.64 -3.03 7.18
CA PHE A 20 -6.68 -2.91 8.20
C PHE A 20 -6.58 -3.98 9.29
N ILE A 21 -6.14 -5.19 8.94
CA ILE A 21 -5.89 -6.26 9.91
C ILE A 21 -4.75 -5.89 10.84
N GLU A 22 -3.63 -5.40 10.30
CA GLU A 22 -2.45 -4.99 11.06
C GLU A 22 -2.75 -3.80 11.98
N LEU A 23 -3.50 -2.81 11.48
CA LEU A 23 -3.92 -1.64 12.27
C LEU A 23 -4.59 -1.97 13.61
N ARG A 24 -5.24 -3.13 13.74
CA ARG A 24 -5.86 -3.58 15.01
C ARG A 24 -4.86 -3.78 16.14
N TYR A 25 -3.59 -3.99 15.80
CA TYR A 25 -2.51 -4.29 16.74
C TYR A 25 -1.51 -3.13 16.87
N LEU A 26 -1.70 -2.05 16.10
CA LEU A 26 -0.83 -0.88 16.11
C LEU A 26 -1.42 0.25 16.96
N GLY A 27 -0.55 1.11 17.47
CA GLY A 27 -0.91 2.32 18.18
C GLY A 27 -0.01 3.49 17.81
N GLY A 28 -0.44 4.70 18.17
CA GLY A 28 0.37 5.91 18.01
C GLY A 28 0.77 6.19 16.56
N GLU A 29 2.05 6.55 16.38
CA GLU A 29 2.61 6.98 15.10
C GLU A 29 2.59 5.87 14.04
N GLN A 30 2.87 4.62 14.40
CA GLN A 30 2.90 3.52 13.43
C GLN A 30 1.52 3.26 12.81
N ALA A 31 0.46 3.32 13.63
CA ALA A 31 -0.92 3.21 13.13
C ALA A 31 -1.28 4.37 12.18
N HIS A 32 -0.89 5.60 12.55
CA HIS A 32 -1.09 6.77 11.70
C HIS A 32 -0.37 6.61 10.35
N ASP A 33 0.89 6.19 10.37
CA ASP A 33 1.70 6.07 9.16
C ASP A 33 1.21 4.94 8.25
N LEU A 34 0.75 3.81 8.80
CA LEU A 34 0.14 2.75 8.00
C LEU A 34 -1.17 3.23 7.37
N ALA A 35 -2.03 3.92 8.12
CA ALA A 35 -3.25 4.52 7.57
C ALA A 35 -2.91 5.55 6.47
N TYR A 36 -1.88 6.36 6.67
CA TYR A 36 -1.40 7.33 5.68
C TYR A 36 -0.84 6.66 4.43
N ALA A 37 -0.17 5.51 4.54
CA ALA A 37 0.33 4.79 3.37
C ALA A 37 -0.81 4.33 2.43
N PHE A 38 -1.99 4.04 3.00
CA PHE A 38 -3.15 3.49 2.29
C PHE A 38 -4.29 4.47 1.98
N HIS A 39 -4.32 5.66 2.60
CA HIS A 39 -5.50 6.54 2.58
C HIS A 39 -6.02 6.92 1.17
N ASN A 40 -5.13 7.03 0.18
CA ASN A 40 -5.50 7.38 -1.18
C ASN A 40 -5.78 6.17 -2.09
N LEU A 41 -5.43 4.96 -1.66
CA LEU A 41 -5.56 3.75 -2.47
C LEU A 41 -6.99 3.58 -3.04
N PRO A 42 -8.07 3.80 -2.26
CA PRO A 42 -9.45 3.66 -2.76
C PRO A 42 -9.81 4.62 -3.90
N LYS A 43 -9.24 5.83 -3.90
CA LYS A 43 -9.52 6.88 -4.89
C LYS A 43 -8.65 6.71 -6.13
N GLU A 44 -7.35 6.51 -5.91
CA GLU A 44 -6.36 6.47 -6.98
C GLU A 44 -6.53 5.23 -7.88
N MET A 45 -7.07 4.12 -7.37
CA MET A 45 -7.26 2.89 -8.16
C MET A 45 -8.29 3.01 -9.29
N TYR A 46 -9.15 4.03 -9.24
CA TYR A 46 -10.14 4.38 -10.28
C TYR A 46 -9.78 5.67 -11.03
N GLY A 47 -8.54 6.15 -10.89
CA GLY A 47 -8.06 7.32 -11.60
C GLY A 47 -8.44 8.67 -11.00
N GLN A 48 -8.94 8.70 -9.76
CA GLN A 48 -9.13 9.96 -9.05
C GLN A 48 -7.81 10.43 -8.43
N GLY A 49 -7.51 11.72 -8.54
CA GLY A 49 -6.28 12.31 -7.99
C GLY A 49 -5.03 12.04 -8.84
N ASN A 50 -3.88 11.96 -8.18
CA ASN A 50 -2.57 11.85 -8.82
C ASN A 50 -2.03 10.41 -8.79
N TRP A 51 -2.78 9.46 -9.37
CA TRP A 51 -2.35 8.07 -9.44
C TRP A 51 -0.97 7.91 -10.08
N SER A 52 -0.05 7.25 -9.37
CA SER A 52 1.17 6.68 -9.91
C SER A 52 1.57 5.43 -9.14
N ILE A 53 2.16 4.47 -9.86
CA ILE A 53 2.70 3.24 -9.26
C ILE A 53 3.84 3.63 -8.33
N GLU A 54 4.71 4.52 -8.80
CA GLU A 54 5.90 5.01 -8.09
C GLU A 54 5.51 5.77 -6.82
N GLY A 55 4.48 6.62 -6.88
CA GLY A 55 4.01 7.39 -5.73
C GLY A 55 3.37 6.50 -4.67
N THR A 56 2.62 5.48 -5.08
CA THR A 56 2.07 4.49 -4.14
C THR A 56 3.17 3.66 -3.50
N ARG A 57 4.07 3.11 -4.32
CA ARG A 57 5.23 2.34 -3.86
C ARG A 57 6.11 3.15 -2.89
N ALA A 58 6.35 4.43 -3.19
CA ALA A 58 7.14 5.31 -2.32
C ALA A 58 6.51 5.52 -0.94
N ARG A 59 5.17 5.63 -0.84
CA ARG A 59 4.48 5.72 0.47
C ARG A 59 4.61 4.43 1.27
N LEU A 60 4.46 3.27 0.62
CA LEU A 60 4.65 1.97 1.26
C LEU A 60 6.10 1.77 1.73
N GLN A 61 7.06 2.16 0.88
CA GLN A 61 8.48 2.12 1.21
C GLN A 61 8.81 3.04 2.39
N HIS A 62 8.22 4.23 2.45
CA HIS A 62 8.41 5.14 3.57
C HIS A 62 7.93 4.52 4.89
N TYR A 63 6.72 3.93 4.91
CA TYR A 63 6.22 3.20 6.07
C TYR A 63 7.17 2.08 6.50
N GLN A 64 7.58 1.23 5.55
CA GLN A 64 8.47 0.11 5.83
C GLN A 64 9.83 0.52 6.35
N ASN A 65 10.45 1.55 5.77
CA ASN A 65 11.76 2.02 6.21
C ASN A 65 11.69 2.62 7.61
N LYS A 66 10.63 3.38 7.90
CA LYS A 66 10.46 4.05 9.19
C LYS A 66 10.20 3.06 10.33
N HIS A 67 9.45 1.99 10.05
CA HIS A 67 9.02 1.02 11.06
C HIS A 67 9.70 -0.36 10.91
N ALA A 68 10.88 -0.40 10.28
CA ALA A 68 11.59 -1.64 9.90
C ALA A 68 11.80 -2.64 11.05
N GLU A 69 11.94 -2.15 12.28
CA GLU A 69 12.15 -2.97 13.48
C GLU A 69 10.86 -3.64 14.00
N ASN A 70 9.68 -3.22 13.53
CA ASN A 70 8.38 -3.69 13.99
C ASN A 70 7.38 -3.88 12.84
N LEU A 71 7.78 -4.61 11.79
CA LEU A 71 6.92 -4.92 10.65
C LEU A 71 6.23 -6.28 10.80
N GLY A 72 4.92 -6.30 10.64
CA GLY A 72 4.14 -7.54 10.51
C GLY A 72 4.01 -8.04 9.06
N PHE A 73 4.17 -7.16 8.08
CA PHE A 73 3.91 -7.43 6.66
C PHE A 73 4.80 -6.60 5.73
N ASN A 74 5.24 -7.17 4.61
CA ASN A 74 6.04 -6.49 3.58
C ASN A 74 5.14 -5.97 2.44
N TYR A 75 4.52 -4.82 2.66
CA TYR A 75 3.67 -4.11 1.72
C TYR A 75 4.34 -3.72 0.40
N VAL A 76 5.65 -3.44 0.39
CA VAL A 76 6.38 -3.09 -0.83
C VAL A 76 6.51 -4.33 -1.71
N ALA A 77 6.95 -5.46 -1.16
CA ALA A 77 7.05 -6.70 -1.92
C ALA A 77 5.68 -7.13 -2.47
N ALA A 78 4.64 -7.11 -1.62
CA ALA A 78 3.28 -7.43 -2.05
C ALA A 78 2.73 -6.46 -3.12
N PHE A 79 3.11 -5.18 -3.06
CA PHE A 79 2.73 -4.21 -4.09
C PHE A 79 3.52 -4.41 -5.40
N ASP A 80 4.81 -4.73 -5.29
CA ASP A 80 5.66 -5.04 -6.44
C ASP A 80 5.14 -6.28 -7.17
N GLU A 81 4.68 -7.32 -6.47
CA GLU A 81 4.03 -8.49 -7.11
C GLU A 81 2.80 -8.13 -7.98
N ILE A 82 2.08 -7.04 -7.66
CA ILE A 82 0.90 -6.59 -8.41
C ILE A 82 1.28 -5.87 -9.71
N PHE A 83 2.42 -5.16 -9.73
CA PHE A 83 2.81 -4.25 -10.81
C PHE A 83 4.07 -4.65 -11.57
N ASP A 84 4.93 -5.44 -10.94
CA ASP A 84 6.18 -5.98 -11.46
C ASP A 84 6.49 -7.36 -10.85
N PRO A 85 5.72 -8.41 -11.22
CA PRO A 85 5.88 -9.77 -10.67
C PRO A 85 7.22 -10.45 -11.03
N ALA A 86 8.12 -9.78 -11.73
CA ALA A 86 9.44 -10.28 -12.11
C ALA A 86 10.60 -9.56 -11.39
N ALA A 87 10.31 -8.58 -10.52
CA ALA A 87 11.29 -7.79 -9.76
C ALA A 87 11.77 -8.47 -8.47
#